data_AF-A0A090WW08-F1
#
_entry.id   AF-A0A090WW08-F1
#
_cell.length_a   1.000
_cell.length_b   1.000
_cell.length_c   1.000
_cell.angle_alpha   90.00
_cell.angle_beta   90.00
_cell.angle_gamma   90.00
#
_symmetry.space_group_name_H-M   'P 1'
#
loop_
_entity.id
_entity.type
_entity.pdbx_description
1 polymer ?
#
loop_
_entity_poly.entity_id
_entity_poly.type
_entity_poly.pdbx_seq_one_letter_code
_entity_poly.pdbx_strand_id
1 'polypeptide(L)'
;MSGGPDGSYKIKTDLQVPVQWSVRNNENIKWKKSLPAGGQSGIAVWDDKLFFTINPPLDTPAFSELQSNYDEAKSNYDTIYTEELSFLRKEGVSAFETVFNRKNTAHNLFEVFLLSNENYQKLSSEKKKTNYNRLLNKSEAGRMFSEANKKLIDYVNSKSDRVLKSYNQFQQAEKALKTRPVGTDIVLYCMDANTGETLWTRTVKGLLPSDYNYAFSDATTPCPVTDGEFVWAINASGGMACFSLKGDLVWERTWMPTVGRRLINSSIRCCLKILF
;
A
#
# COMPACT_ATOMS: atom_id res chain seq x y z
N MET A 1 14.14 23.03 -11.96
CA MET A 1 14.18 23.30 -13.41
C MET A 1 13.27 24.48 -13.65
N SER A 2 13.79 25.57 -14.21
CA SER A 2 13.01 26.77 -14.49
C SER A 2 12.23 26.61 -15.79
N GLY A 3 10.90 26.56 -15.68
CA GLY A 3 9.99 26.51 -16.84
C GLY A 3 9.81 27.88 -17.49
N GLY A 4 9.35 27.89 -18.74
CA GLY A 4 9.15 29.10 -19.56
C GLY A 4 10.19 29.23 -20.68
N PRO A 5 9.85 29.85 -21.84
CA PRO A 5 10.74 29.92 -23.01
C PRO A 5 12.10 30.59 -22.75
N ASP A 6 12.16 31.43 -21.71
CA ASP A 6 13.33 32.19 -21.27
C ASP A 6 13.82 31.79 -19.87
N GLY A 7 13.28 30.70 -19.30
CA GLY A 7 13.62 30.24 -17.95
C GLY A 7 13.10 31.15 -16.82
N SER A 8 12.11 32.01 -17.08
CA SER A 8 11.61 33.00 -16.11
C SER A 8 10.44 32.54 -15.23
N TYR A 9 9.95 31.32 -15.39
CA TYR A 9 8.67 30.83 -14.83
C TYR A 9 7.44 31.64 -15.28
N LYS A 10 7.56 32.45 -16.33
CA LYS A 10 6.48 33.29 -16.83
C LYS A 10 6.29 33.07 -18.33
N ILE A 11 5.04 33.07 -18.74
CA ILE A 11 4.61 33.16 -20.14
C ILE A 11 3.64 34.34 -20.21
N LYS A 12 3.85 35.23 -21.17
CA LYS A 12 2.84 36.21 -21.56
C LYS A 12 2.06 35.62 -22.72
N THR A 13 0.75 35.61 -22.62
CA THR A 13 -0.15 35.11 -23.67
C THR A 13 -1.41 35.95 -23.68
N ASP A 14 -1.93 36.18 -24.88
CA ASP A 14 -3.24 36.81 -25.10
C ASP A 14 -4.38 35.76 -25.01
N LEU A 15 -4.02 34.48 -24.85
CA LEU A 15 -5.00 33.41 -24.67
C LEU A 15 -5.74 33.58 -23.35
N GLN A 16 -7.05 33.36 -23.38
CA GLN A 16 -7.87 33.30 -22.18
C GLN A 16 -7.52 32.05 -21.38
N VAL A 17 -6.65 32.19 -20.38
CA VAL A 17 -6.25 31.10 -19.49
C VAL A 17 -7.22 30.97 -18.31
N PRO A 18 -7.61 29.75 -17.91
CA PRO A 18 -8.46 29.56 -16.74
C PRO A 18 -7.66 29.92 -15.47
N VAL A 19 -8.12 30.96 -14.75
CA VAL A 19 -7.54 31.38 -13.47
C VAL A 19 -8.23 30.75 -12.25
N GLN A 20 -9.32 30.01 -12.49
CA GLN A 20 -10.07 29.26 -11.49
C GLN A 20 -10.46 27.90 -12.08
N TRP A 21 -10.40 26.83 -11.28
CA TRP A 21 -10.87 25.49 -11.68
C TRP A 21 -11.23 24.67 -10.45
N SER A 22 -12.14 23.71 -10.62
CA SER A 22 -12.55 22.78 -9.56
C SER A 22 -12.80 21.39 -10.12
N VAL A 23 -11.91 20.45 -9.79
CA VAL A 23 -12.08 19.03 -10.15
C VAL A 23 -13.33 18.44 -9.49
N ARG A 24 -13.61 18.84 -8.24
CA ARG A 24 -14.79 18.38 -7.47
C ARG A 24 -16.10 18.86 -8.11
N ASN A 25 -16.17 20.14 -8.48
CA ASN A 25 -17.40 20.72 -9.03
C ASN A 25 -17.48 20.58 -10.55
N ASN A 26 -16.46 20.00 -11.18
CA ASN A 26 -16.34 19.90 -12.64
C ASN A 26 -16.33 21.27 -13.34
N GLU A 27 -15.69 22.27 -12.73
CA GLU A 27 -15.58 23.64 -13.26
C GLU A 27 -14.24 23.83 -13.98
N ASN A 28 -14.28 24.37 -15.21
CA ASN A 28 -13.11 24.61 -16.06
C ASN A 28 -12.22 23.36 -16.28
N ILE A 29 -12.85 22.19 -16.37
CA ILE A 29 -12.20 20.91 -16.70
C ILE A 29 -12.49 20.56 -18.16
N LYS A 30 -11.45 20.45 -19.00
CA LYS A 30 -11.60 20.15 -20.44
C LYS A 30 -12.13 18.74 -20.70
N TRP A 31 -11.59 17.75 -20.00
CA TRP A 31 -12.03 16.35 -20.05
C TRP A 31 -11.54 15.59 -18.82
N LYS A 32 -12.09 14.39 -18.61
CA LYS A 32 -11.67 13.44 -17.57
C LYS A 32 -11.58 12.04 -18.18
N LYS A 33 -10.63 11.24 -17.71
CA LYS A 33 -10.46 9.84 -18.13
C LYS A 33 -10.27 8.94 -16.92
N SER A 34 -11.03 7.85 -16.87
CA SER A 34 -10.78 6.76 -15.95
C SER A 34 -9.59 5.93 -16.45
N LEU A 35 -8.62 5.69 -15.57
CA LEU A 35 -7.46 4.86 -15.86
C LEU A 35 -7.62 3.48 -15.23
N PRO A 36 -7.06 2.42 -15.85
CA PRO A 36 -7.22 1.05 -15.36
C PRO A 36 -6.44 0.78 -14.06
N ALA A 37 -5.49 1.65 -13.71
CA ALA A 37 -4.72 1.59 -12.49
C ALA A 37 -4.24 2.99 -12.07
N GLY A 38 -3.86 3.10 -10.80
CA GLY A 38 -3.25 4.32 -10.25
C GLY A 38 -1.78 4.47 -10.62
N GLY A 39 -1.27 5.68 -10.42
CA GLY A 39 0.14 6.02 -10.51
C GLY A 39 0.36 7.37 -9.82
N GLN A 40 1.62 7.67 -9.52
CA GLN A 40 2.07 8.90 -8.87
C GLN A 40 2.95 9.75 -9.80
N SER A 41 2.87 9.47 -11.10
CA SER A 41 3.67 10.14 -12.11
C SER A 41 3.28 11.61 -12.30
N GLY A 42 4.27 12.45 -12.56
CA GLY A 42 4.03 13.76 -13.16
C GLY A 42 3.54 13.64 -14.61
N ILE A 43 3.12 14.76 -15.19
CA ILE A 43 2.69 14.83 -16.58
C ILE A 43 3.69 15.70 -17.35
N ALA A 44 4.29 15.14 -18.39
CA ALA A 44 4.98 15.90 -19.41
C ALA A 44 4.01 16.26 -20.54
N VAL A 45 4.08 17.50 -21.00
CA VAL A 45 3.24 18.01 -22.08
C VAL A 45 4.14 18.50 -23.20
N TRP A 46 3.87 18.05 -24.42
CA TRP A 46 4.51 18.58 -25.62
C TRP A 46 3.49 18.68 -26.74
N ASP A 47 3.29 19.91 -27.24
CA ASP A 47 2.26 20.23 -28.23
C ASP A 47 0.87 19.70 -27.80
N ASP A 48 0.26 18.83 -28.61
CA ASP A 48 -1.03 18.20 -28.35
C ASP A 48 -0.94 16.88 -27.57
N LYS A 49 0.24 16.53 -27.02
CA LYS A 49 0.48 15.24 -26.35
C LYS A 49 0.76 15.36 -24.87
N LEU A 50 0.18 14.45 -24.11
CA LEU A 50 0.44 14.23 -22.69
C LEU A 50 1.15 12.89 -22.49
N PHE A 51 2.19 12.91 -21.66
CA PHE A 51 2.94 11.73 -21.27
C PHE A 51 2.95 11.59 -19.76
N PHE A 52 2.56 10.43 -19.26
CA PHE A 52 2.62 10.08 -17.84
C PHE A 52 2.72 8.57 -17.70
N THR A 53 3.10 8.10 -16.53
CA THR A 53 3.16 6.66 -16.25
C THR A 53 2.13 6.25 -15.21
N ILE A 54 1.64 5.02 -15.33
CA ILE A 54 0.82 4.36 -14.32
C ILE A 54 1.35 2.97 -14.05
N ASN A 55 0.89 2.37 -12.95
CA ASN A 55 1.15 0.97 -12.72
C ASN A 55 0.30 0.12 -13.69
N PRO A 56 0.73 -1.09 -14.08
CA PRO A 56 -0.10 -2.04 -14.79
C PRO A 56 -1.41 -2.33 -14.05
N PRO A 57 -2.52 -2.64 -14.75
CA PRO A 57 -3.71 -3.15 -14.11
C PRO A 57 -3.39 -4.43 -13.33
N LEU A 58 -3.89 -4.51 -12.10
CA LEU A 58 -3.76 -5.69 -11.26
C LEU A 58 -4.97 -6.58 -11.45
N ASP A 59 -4.73 -7.88 -11.44
CA ASP A 59 -5.78 -8.90 -11.33
C ASP A 59 -6.15 -9.17 -9.86
N THR A 60 -5.81 -8.26 -8.94
CA THR A 60 -6.16 -8.39 -7.53
C THR A 60 -7.62 -8.00 -7.33
N PRO A 61 -8.40 -8.77 -6.55
CA PRO A 61 -9.76 -8.43 -6.21
C PRO A 61 -9.88 -7.03 -5.60
N ALA A 62 -11.02 -6.38 -5.81
CA ALA A 62 -11.28 -5.06 -5.23
C ALA A 62 -11.22 -5.12 -3.70
N PHE A 63 -10.78 -4.03 -3.06
CA PHE A 63 -10.70 -3.97 -1.59
C PHE A 63 -12.04 -4.31 -0.92
N SER A 64 -13.17 -3.90 -1.49
CA SER A 64 -14.51 -4.22 -0.97
C SER A 64 -14.80 -5.72 -0.96
N GLU A 65 -14.32 -6.45 -1.97
CA GLU A 65 -14.47 -7.91 -2.05
C GLU A 65 -13.57 -8.61 -1.03
N LEU A 66 -12.30 -8.19 -0.94
CA LEU A 66 -11.37 -8.69 0.09
C LEU A 66 -11.90 -8.45 1.50
N GLN A 67 -12.49 -7.27 1.74
CA GLN A 67 -13.09 -6.89 3.02
C GLN A 67 -14.30 -7.77 3.33
N SER A 68 -15.20 -7.99 2.36
CA SER A 68 -16.35 -8.89 2.52
C SER A 68 -15.91 -10.32 2.85
N ASN A 69 -14.92 -10.84 2.12
CA ASN A 69 -14.38 -12.19 2.35
C ASN A 69 -13.73 -12.31 3.74
N TYR A 70 -13.03 -11.27 4.19
CA TYR A 70 -12.47 -11.21 5.54
C TYR A 70 -13.57 -11.19 6.61
N ASP A 71 -14.59 -10.35 6.45
CA ASP A 71 -15.66 -10.21 7.43
C ASP A 71 -16.48 -11.49 7.56
N GLU A 72 -16.79 -12.15 6.44
CA GLU A 72 -17.46 -13.45 6.42
C GLU A 72 -16.60 -14.54 7.08
N ALA A 73 -15.34 -14.68 6.67
CA ALA A 73 -14.44 -15.70 7.22
C ALA A 73 -14.21 -15.49 8.73
N LYS A 74 -14.06 -14.23 9.17
CA LYS A 74 -13.93 -13.87 10.58
C LYS A 74 -15.20 -14.19 11.36
N SER A 75 -16.37 -13.80 10.86
CA SER A 75 -17.64 -14.07 11.54
C SER A 75 -17.88 -15.58 11.67
N ASN A 76 -17.59 -16.36 10.64
CA ASN A 76 -17.71 -17.81 10.66
C ASN A 76 -16.75 -18.44 11.69
N TYR A 77 -15.49 -18.01 11.70
CA TYR A 77 -14.51 -18.46 12.69
C TYR A 77 -14.93 -18.10 14.12
N ASP A 78 -15.37 -16.86 14.37
CA ASP A 78 -15.77 -16.39 15.70
C ASP A 78 -16.95 -17.21 16.28
N THR A 79 -17.94 -17.53 15.43
CA THR A 79 -19.07 -18.39 15.82
C THR A 79 -18.58 -19.80 16.19
N ILE A 80 -17.84 -20.44 15.30
CA ILE A 80 -17.33 -21.81 15.50
C ILE A 80 -16.41 -21.89 16.72
N TYR A 81 -15.53 -20.90 16.88
CA TYR A 81 -14.62 -20.82 18.03
C TYR A 81 -15.38 -20.66 19.34
N THR A 82 -16.43 -19.84 19.36
CA THR A 82 -17.24 -19.62 20.57
C THR A 82 -18.04 -20.87 20.94
N GLU A 83 -18.60 -21.57 19.96
CA GLU A 83 -19.23 -22.88 20.14
C GLU A 83 -18.26 -23.88 20.79
N GLU A 84 -17.07 -24.04 20.21
CA GLU A 84 -16.03 -24.95 20.71
C GLU A 84 -15.56 -24.56 22.11
N LEU A 85 -15.32 -23.27 22.35
CA LEU A 85 -14.92 -22.77 23.66
C LEU A 85 -15.99 -23.07 24.72
N SER A 86 -17.28 -22.94 24.36
CA SER A 86 -18.38 -23.26 25.27
C SER A 86 -18.48 -24.76 25.56
N PHE A 87 -18.17 -25.60 24.57
CA PHE A 87 -18.12 -27.05 24.70
C PHE A 87 -16.98 -27.49 25.62
N LEU A 88 -15.75 -27.02 25.37
CA LEU A 88 -14.57 -27.34 26.18
C LEU A 88 -14.72 -26.91 27.65
N ARG A 89 -15.41 -25.78 27.90
CA ARG A 89 -15.77 -25.34 29.26
C ARG A 89 -16.73 -26.31 29.95
N LYS A 90 -17.67 -26.90 29.22
CA LYS A 90 -18.63 -27.86 29.79
C LYS A 90 -17.99 -29.22 30.07
N GLU A 91 -17.04 -29.65 29.24
CA GLU A 91 -16.31 -30.91 29.47
C GLU A 91 -15.43 -30.85 30.72
N GLY A 92 -14.93 -29.67 31.09
CA GLY A 92 -14.16 -29.49 32.33
C GLY A 92 -12.78 -30.16 32.31
N VAL A 93 -12.15 -30.28 31.14
CA VAL A 93 -10.84 -30.93 31.00
C VAL A 93 -9.75 -30.10 31.69
N SER A 94 -8.97 -30.74 32.57
CA SER A 94 -7.89 -30.07 33.35
C SER A 94 -6.89 -29.29 32.49
N ALA A 95 -6.54 -29.81 31.32
CA ALA A 95 -5.64 -29.14 30.38
C ALA A 95 -6.24 -27.83 29.85
N PHE A 96 -7.54 -27.81 29.53
CA PHE A 96 -8.25 -26.61 29.08
C PHE A 96 -8.32 -25.58 30.21
N GLU A 97 -8.74 -26.00 31.42
CA GLU A 97 -8.84 -25.10 32.58
C GLU A 97 -7.50 -24.44 32.92
N THR A 98 -6.40 -25.18 32.81
CA THR A 98 -5.06 -24.63 33.04
C THR A 98 -4.75 -23.48 32.07
N VAL A 99 -5.01 -23.67 30.78
CA VAL A 99 -4.74 -22.65 29.75
C VAL A 99 -5.71 -21.48 29.87
N PHE A 100 -6.99 -21.76 30.11
CA PHE A 100 -8.04 -20.77 30.28
C PHE A 100 -7.81 -19.86 31.49
N ASN A 101 -7.49 -20.44 32.64
CA ASN A 101 -7.20 -19.68 33.87
C ASN A 101 -5.93 -18.85 33.72
N ARG A 102 -4.87 -19.38 33.09
CA ARG A 102 -3.66 -18.59 32.78
C ARG A 102 -3.99 -17.35 31.95
N LYS A 103 -4.82 -17.48 30.90
CA LYS A 103 -5.29 -16.34 30.10
C LYS A 103 -6.07 -15.34 30.96
N ASN A 104 -7.00 -15.81 31.79
CA ASN A 104 -7.82 -14.91 32.62
C ASN A 104 -6.98 -14.17 33.68
N THR A 105 -6.04 -14.84 34.34
CA THR A 105 -5.11 -14.20 35.27
C THR A 105 -4.29 -13.12 34.56
N ALA A 106 -3.72 -13.43 33.40
CA ALA A 106 -2.94 -12.47 32.62
C ALA A 106 -3.81 -11.29 32.13
N HIS A 107 -5.06 -11.54 31.73
CA HIS A 107 -6.01 -10.50 31.35
C HIS A 107 -6.30 -9.55 32.52
N ASN A 108 -6.62 -10.09 33.70
CA ASN A 108 -6.90 -9.29 34.90
C ASN A 108 -5.69 -8.45 35.31
N LEU A 109 -4.48 -9.01 35.23
CA LEU A 109 -3.24 -8.25 35.49
C LEU A 109 -3.09 -7.08 34.52
N PHE A 110 -3.40 -7.29 33.23
CA PHE A 110 -3.33 -6.23 32.24
C PHE A 110 -4.40 -5.16 32.45
N GLU A 111 -5.64 -5.54 32.81
CA GLU A 111 -6.70 -4.58 33.15
C GLU A 111 -6.33 -3.75 34.38
N VAL A 112 -5.79 -4.36 35.44
CA VAL A 112 -5.28 -3.64 36.61
C VAL A 112 -4.17 -2.66 36.21
N PHE A 113 -3.23 -3.10 35.37
CA PHE A 113 -2.18 -2.22 34.84
C PHE A 113 -2.79 -1.01 34.09
N LEU A 114 -3.78 -1.23 33.22
CA LEU A 114 -4.44 -0.15 32.49
C LEU A 114 -5.17 0.82 33.43
N LEU A 115 -5.84 0.31 34.47
CA LEU A 115 -6.52 1.12 35.48
C LEU A 115 -5.52 1.97 36.29
N SER A 116 -4.36 1.42 36.65
CA SER A 116 -3.30 2.15 37.36
C SER A 116 -2.53 3.15 36.49
N ASN A 117 -2.64 3.07 35.16
CA ASN A 117 -1.88 3.92 34.25
C ASN A 117 -2.57 5.28 34.07
N GLU A 118 -2.14 6.29 34.84
CA GLU A 118 -2.72 7.64 34.78
C GLU A 118 -2.72 8.24 33.38
N ASN A 119 -1.62 8.07 32.63
CA ASN A 119 -1.49 8.60 31.28
C ASN A 119 -2.53 8.00 30.35
N TYR A 120 -2.82 6.70 30.50
CA TYR A 120 -3.87 6.04 29.76
C TYR A 120 -5.26 6.51 30.18
N GLN A 121 -5.50 6.71 31.48
CA GLN A 121 -6.80 7.14 31.99
C GLN A 121 -7.20 8.55 31.57
N LYS A 122 -6.23 9.46 31.43
CA LYS A 122 -6.42 10.86 30.97
C LYS A 122 -6.75 10.98 29.48
N LEU A 123 -6.67 9.90 28.69
CA LEU A 123 -6.94 9.93 27.25
C LEU A 123 -8.45 9.94 26.94
N SER A 124 -8.80 10.56 25.81
CA SER A 124 -10.13 10.39 25.20
C SER A 124 -10.37 8.93 24.78
N SER A 125 -11.63 8.54 24.64
CA SER A 125 -12.05 7.20 24.20
C SER A 125 -11.37 6.73 22.91
N GLU A 126 -11.27 7.62 21.92
CA GLU A 126 -10.60 7.37 20.64
C GLU A 126 -9.11 7.08 20.81
N LYS A 127 -8.42 7.91 21.62
CA LYS A 127 -6.99 7.76 21.88
C LYS A 127 -6.68 6.53 22.75
N LYS A 128 -7.63 6.10 23.59
CA LYS A 128 -7.51 4.86 24.37
C LYS A 128 -7.40 3.64 23.46
N LYS A 129 -8.17 3.55 22.37
CA LYS A 129 -8.08 2.41 21.42
C LYS A 129 -6.67 2.26 20.82
N THR A 130 -6.09 3.34 20.30
CA THR A 130 -4.73 3.31 19.72
C THR A 130 -3.66 3.03 20.79
N ASN A 131 -3.81 3.60 21.99
CA ASN A 131 -2.87 3.36 23.08
C ASN A 131 -3.00 1.97 23.71
N TYR A 132 -4.18 1.36 23.70
CA TYR A 132 -4.41 0.01 24.20
C TYR A 132 -3.50 -0.98 23.48
N ASN A 133 -3.52 -1.00 22.14
CA ASN A 133 -2.66 -1.87 21.34
C ASN A 133 -1.16 -1.60 21.56
N ARG A 134 -0.79 -0.33 21.76
CA ARG A 134 0.59 0.03 22.09
C ARG A 134 1.01 -0.55 23.45
N LEU A 135 0.16 -0.43 24.47
CA LEU A 135 0.42 -0.94 25.82
C LEU A 135 0.38 -2.46 25.87
N LEU A 136 -0.53 -3.09 25.12
CA LEU A 136 -0.60 -4.54 24.95
C LEU A 136 0.75 -5.09 24.45
N ASN A 137 1.36 -4.42 23.47
CA ASN A 137 2.62 -4.89 22.88
C ASN A 137 3.88 -4.49 23.66
N LYS A 138 3.85 -3.39 24.43
CA LYS A 138 5.04 -2.83 25.08
C LYS A 138 5.14 -3.06 26.59
N SER A 139 4.01 -3.27 27.27
CA SER A 139 4.02 -3.55 28.72
C SER A 139 4.25 -5.04 28.98
N GLU A 140 4.83 -5.36 30.13
CA GLU A 140 5.01 -6.75 30.56
C GLU A 140 3.67 -7.47 30.73
N ALA A 141 2.73 -6.85 31.47
CA ALA A 141 1.38 -7.39 31.66
C ALA A 141 0.64 -7.60 30.32
N GLY A 142 0.77 -6.66 29.38
CA GLY A 142 0.18 -6.78 28.04
C GLY A 142 0.77 -7.92 27.23
N ARG A 143 2.10 -8.11 27.27
CA ARG A 143 2.78 -9.22 26.61
C ARG A 143 2.38 -10.57 27.21
N MET A 144 2.30 -10.66 28.55
CA MET A 144 1.82 -11.86 29.25
C MET A 144 0.40 -12.21 28.82
N PHE A 145 -0.50 -11.22 28.74
CA PHE A 145 -1.86 -11.42 28.27
C PHE A 145 -1.89 -11.88 26.80
N SER A 146 -1.14 -11.23 25.92
CA SER A 146 -1.05 -11.59 24.50
C SER A 146 -0.57 -13.03 24.30
N GLU A 147 0.48 -13.44 25.02
CA GLU A 147 1.02 -14.79 24.94
C GLU A 147 0.04 -15.84 25.49
N ALA A 148 -0.58 -15.58 26.65
CA ALA A 148 -1.55 -16.49 27.24
C ALA A 148 -2.82 -16.61 26.38
N ASN A 149 -3.26 -15.51 25.77
CA ASN A 149 -4.40 -15.50 24.85
C ASN A 149 -4.08 -16.30 23.58
N LYS A 150 -2.87 -16.14 23.02
CA LYS A 150 -2.42 -16.95 21.88
C LYS A 150 -2.43 -18.45 22.22
N LYS A 151 -1.90 -18.84 23.39
CA LYS A 151 -1.90 -20.24 23.85
C LYS A 151 -3.32 -20.82 23.97
N LEU A 152 -4.29 -20.02 24.43
CA LEU A 152 -5.70 -20.45 24.47
C LEU A 152 -6.28 -20.64 23.06
N ILE A 153 -6.04 -19.68 22.15
CA ILE A 153 -6.49 -19.78 20.76
C ILE A 153 -5.89 -21.01 20.09
N ASP A 154 -4.58 -21.21 20.20
CA ASP A 154 -3.87 -22.35 19.63
C ASP A 154 -4.42 -23.68 20.21
N TYR A 155 -4.70 -23.72 21.52
CA TYR A 155 -5.31 -24.88 22.16
C TYR A 155 -6.69 -25.20 21.57
N VAL A 156 -7.60 -24.22 21.53
CA VAL A 156 -8.98 -24.43 21.03
C VAL A 156 -8.94 -24.84 19.55
N ASN A 157 -8.13 -24.17 18.74
CA ASN A 157 -7.97 -24.50 17.32
C ASN A 157 -7.43 -25.92 17.10
N SER A 158 -6.65 -26.46 18.03
CA SER A 158 -6.13 -27.84 17.95
C SER A 158 -7.15 -28.93 18.31
N LYS A 159 -8.33 -28.58 18.85
CA LYS A 159 -9.31 -29.57 19.33
C LYS A 159 -10.29 -30.06 18.30
N SER A 160 -10.51 -29.29 17.25
CA SER A 160 -11.53 -29.60 16.25
C SER A 160 -11.05 -29.20 14.87
N ASP A 161 -11.09 -30.15 13.93
CA ASP A 161 -10.78 -29.89 12.52
C ASP A 161 -11.68 -28.81 11.92
N ARG A 162 -12.93 -28.71 12.41
CA ARG A 162 -13.88 -27.66 12.01
C ARG A 162 -13.37 -26.27 12.37
N VAL A 163 -12.84 -26.10 13.59
CA VAL A 163 -12.28 -24.84 14.08
C VAL A 163 -10.97 -24.53 13.36
N LEU A 164 -10.09 -25.52 13.19
CA LEU A 164 -8.82 -25.33 12.50
C LEU A 164 -9.02 -24.90 11.04
N LYS A 165 -9.98 -25.50 10.35
CA LYS A 165 -10.32 -25.15 8.97
C LYS A 165 -10.84 -23.71 8.86
N SER A 166 -11.78 -23.30 9.73
CA SER A 166 -12.29 -21.92 9.71
C SER A 166 -11.22 -20.90 10.11
N TYR A 167 -10.33 -21.24 11.05
CA TYR A 167 -9.18 -20.42 11.41
C TYR A 167 -8.23 -20.18 10.22
N ASN A 168 -7.91 -21.25 9.47
CA ASN A 168 -7.04 -21.13 8.29
C ASN A 168 -7.67 -20.28 7.19
N GLN A 169 -8.97 -20.39 6.96
CA GLN A 169 -9.71 -19.55 6.01
C GLN A 169 -9.68 -18.07 6.44
N PHE A 170 -9.94 -17.81 7.73
CA PHE A 170 -9.82 -16.47 8.31
C PHE A 170 -8.41 -15.89 8.14
N GLN A 171 -7.36 -16.65 8.47
CA GLN A 171 -5.97 -16.22 8.31
C GLN A 171 -5.59 -15.96 6.85
N GLN A 172 -6.09 -16.76 5.91
CA GLN A 172 -5.88 -16.54 4.48
C GLN A 172 -6.55 -15.25 4.01
N ALA A 173 -7.80 -15.01 4.41
CA ALA A 173 -8.53 -13.78 4.07
C ALA A 173 -7.87 -12.54 4.71
N GLU A 174 -7.44 -12.64 5.97
CA GLU A 174 -6.70 -11.58 6.67
C GLU A 174 -5.36 -11.26 5.97
N LYS A 175 -4.62 -12.29 5.54
CA LYS A 175 -3.39 -12.12 4.78
C LYS A 175 -3.66 -11.46 3.44
N ALA A 176 -4.69 -11.88 2.71
CA ALA A 176 -5.07 -11.28 1.44
C ALA A 176 -5.42 -9.79 1.59
N LEU A 177 -6.21 -9.44 2.62
CA LEU A 177 -6.59 -8.05 2.92
C LEU A 177 -5.38 -7.15 3.26
N LYS A 178 -4.36 -7.70 3.94
CA LYS A 178 -3.15 -6.96 4.34
C LYS A 178 -2.07 -6.93 3.24
N THR A 179 -2.14 -7.83 2.27
CA THR A 179 -1.13 -7.92 1.21
C THR A 179 -1.28 -6.73 0.28
N ARG A 180 -0.20 -5.97 0.11
CA ARG A 180 -0.20 -4.88 -0.85
C ARG A 180 0.05 -5.41 -2.25
N PRO A 181 -0.60 -4.84 -3.27
CA PRO A 181 -0.26 -5.17 -4.62
C PRO A 181 1.15 -4.68 -4.93
N VAL A 182 1.90 -5.54 -5.62
CA VAL A 182 3.25 -5.28 -6.07
C VAL A 182 3.36 -5.53 -7.56
N GLY A 183 4.26 -4.81 -8.21
CA GLY A 183 4.60 -5.07 -9.60
C GLY A 183 5.96 -4.48 -9.95
N THR A 184 6.52 -4.99 -11.04
CA THR A 184 7.89 -4.68 -11.46
C THR A 184 7.90 -3.58 -12.53
N ASP A 185 7.01 -3.71 -13.50
CA ASP A 185 6.94 -2.84 -14.67
C ASP A 185 5.98 -1.69 -14.46
N ILE A 186 6.14 -0.63 -15.25
CA ILE A 186 5.19 0.49 -15.36
C ILE A 186 4.72 0.66 -16.80
N VAL A 187 3.64 1.41 -17.01
CA VAL A 187 3.09 1.70 -18.33
C VAL A 187 3.18 3.19 -18.61
N LEU A 188 3.94 3.57 -19.63
CA LEU A 188 3.96 4.90 -20.21
C LEU A 188 2.75 5.09 -21.12
N TYR A 189 1.99 6.15 -20.88
CA TYR A 189 0.87 6.58 -21.70
C TYR A 189 1.28 7.76 -22.57
N CYS A 190 0.84 7.75 -23.82
CA CYS A 190 0.71 8.94 -24.64
C CYS A 190 -0.77 9.19 -24.93
N MET A 191 -1.23 10.39 -24.60
CA MET A 191 -2.61 10.80 -24.78
C MET A 191 -2.70 12.11 -25.52
N ASP A 192 -3.82 12.31 -26.22
CA ASP A 192 -4.16 13.59 -26.80
C ASP A 192 -4.61 14.56 -25.69
N ALA A 193 -3.94 15.72 -25.61
CA ALA A 193 -4.17 16.74 -24.60
C ALA A 193 -5.52 17.45 -24.76
N ASN A 194 -6.11 17.42 -25.95
CA ASN A 194 -7.36 18.09 -26.27
C ASN A 194 -8.58 17.20 -26.04
N THR A 195 -8.47 15.90 -26.33
CA THR A 195 -9.59 14.96 -26.29
C THR A 195 -9.52 13.97 -25.13
N GLY A 196 -8.32 13.71 -24.59
CA GLY A 196 -8.10 12.63 -23.62
C GLY A 196 -8.11 11.23 -24.27
N GLU A 197 -7.99 11.14 -25.59
CA GLU A 197 -7.83 9.86 -26.28
C GLU A 197 -6.46 9.25 -25.98
N THR A 198 -6.39 7.92 -25.87
CA THR A 198 -5.10 7.22 -25.76
C THR A 198 -4.55 6.98 -27.15
N LEU A 199 -3.44 7.65 -27.48
CA LEU A 199 -2.75 7.48 -28.76
C LEU A 199 -1.96 6.17 -28.76
N TRP A 200 -1.23 5.90 -27.69
CA TRP A 200 -0.52 4.64 -27.48
C TRP A 200 -0.13 4.44 -26.02
N THR A 201 0.23 3.21 -25.68
CA THR A 201 0.84 2.84 -24.40
C THR A 201 2.08 1.97 -24.62
N ARG A 202 3.07 2.06 -23.72
CA ARG A 202 4.29 1.24 -23.74
C ARG A 202 4.70 0.81 -22.35
N THR A 203 5.13 -0.43 -22.23
CA THR A 203 5.69 -0.95 -20.97
C THR A 203 7.12 -0.46 -20.79
N VAL A 204 7.45 0.01 -19.59
CA VAL A 204 8.80 0.35 -19.16
C VAL A 204 9.21 -0.66 -18.10
N LYS A 205 10.10 -1.57 -18.48
CA LYS A 205 10.50 -2.71 -17.64
C LYS A 205 11.20 -2.25 -16.37
N GLY A 206 10.97 -2.96 -15.27
CA GLY A 206 11.72 -2.81 -14.02
C GLY A 206 12.57 -4.05 -13.73
N LEU A 207 13.36 -4.00 -12.65
CA LEU A 207 14.14 -5.14 -12.18
C LEU A 207 13.59 -5.73 -10.88
N LEU A 208 13.11 -4.88 -9.97
CA LEU A 208 12.63 -5.29 -8.65
C LEU A 208 11.13 -5.01 -8.48
N PRO A 209 10.40 -5.83 -7.70
CA PRO A 209 9.02 -5.52 -7.37
C PRO A 209 8.94 -4.26 -6.50
N SER A 210 7.97 -3.39 -6.80
CA SER A 210 7.62 -2.22 -6.01
C SER A 210 6.15 -2.32 -5.55
N ASP A 211 5.88 -1.85 -4.34
CA ASP A 211 4.52 -1.59 -3.87
C ASP A 211 3.85 -0.56 -4.81
N TYR A 212 2.59 -0.79 -5.15
CA TYR A 212 1.79 0.20 -5.89
C TYR A 212 1.24 1.26 -4.94
N ASN A 213 1.22 2.52 -5.37
CA ASN A 213 0.64 3.65 -4.63
C ASN A 213 1.12 3.72 -3.17
N TYR A 214 2.40 3.43 -2.92
CA TYR A 214 2.98 3.56 -1.59
C TYR A 214 2.89 5.02 -1.12
N ALA A 215 2.75 5.21 0.20
CA ALA A 215 2.33 6.48 0.81
C ALA A 215 3.19 7.70 0.45
N PHE A 216 4.44 7.51 0.03
CA PHE A 216 5.36 8.60 -0.33
C PHE A 216 5.79 8.60 -1.80
N SER A 217 5.92 7.44 -2.44
CA SER A 217 6.41 7.28 -3.82
C SER A 217 6.23 5.82 -4.27
N ASP A 218 5.94 5.58 -5.55
CA ASP A 218 5.99 4.25 -6.17
C ASP A 218 6.87 4.24 -7.43
N ALA A 219 6.87 3.11 -8.16
CA ALA A 219 7.66 2.91 -9.37
C ALA A 219 7.42 3.97 -10.46
N THR A 220 6.24 4.58 -10.50
CA THR A 220 5.76 5.53 -11.51
C THR A 220 6.07 6.99 -11.17
N THR A 221 6.54 7.26 -9.95
CA THR A 221 6.81 8.62 -9.45
C THR A 221 7.70 9.47 -10.37
N PRO A 222 8.78 8.95 -11.00
CA PRO A 222 9.55 9.73 -11.95
C PRO A 222 8.68 10.23 -13.12
N CYS A 223 8.61 11.55 -13.29
CA CYS A 223 7.90 12.16 -14.41
C CYS A 223 8.63 11.79 -15.72
N PRO A 224 7.91 11.38 -16.78
CA PRO A 224 8.48 11.32 -18.11
C PRO A 224 9.04 12.67 -18.52
N VAL A 225 10.01 12.64 -19.42
CA VAL A 225 10.64 13.83 -19.99
C VAL A 225 10.59 13.71 -21.50
N THR A 226 10.43 14.83 -22.20
CA THR A 226 10.44 14.86 -23.67
C THR A 226 11.13 16.13 -24.16
N ASP A 227 11.76 16.03 -25.32
CA ASP A 227 12.38 17.14 -26.06
C ASP A 227 11.60 17.50 -27.34
N GLY A 228 10.47 16.82 -27.60
CA GLY A 228 9.67 16.98 -28.80
C GLY A 228 9.99 16.03 -29.95
N GLU A 229 11.02 15.20 -29.83
CA GLU A 229 11.31 14.12 -30.78
C GLU A 229 11.17 12.75 -30.09
N PHE A 230 11.65 12.68 -28.85
CA PHE A 230 11.65 11.49 -28.02
C PHE A 230 10.99 11.75 -26.67
N VAL A 231 10.57 10.66 -26.03
CA VAL A 231 10.07 10.64 -24.66
C VAL A 231 10.82 9.57 -23.87
N TRP A 232 11.34 9.97 -22.72
CA TRP A 232 12.03 9.12 -21.76
C TRP A 232 11.15 8.88 -20.55
N ALA A 233 11.08 7.64 -20.11
CA ALA A 233 10.40 7.26 -18.89
C ALA A 233 11.35 6.46 -17.99
N ILE A 234 11.32 6.77 -16.70
CA ILE A 234 12.12 6.11 -15.66
C ILE A 234 11.17 5.32 -14.79
N ASN A 235 11.39 4.01 -14.72
CA ASN A 235 10.81 3.11 -13.75
C ASN A 235 11.73 3.01 -12.52
N ALA A 236 11.27 3.53 -11.38
CA ALA A 236 12.08 3.53 -10.15
C ALA A 236 12.41 2.12 -9.63
N SER A 237 11.69 1.10 -10.11
CA SER A 237 12.00 -0.32 -9.89
C SER A 237 13.26 -0.82 -10.61
N GLY A 238 13.99 0.05 -11.31
CA GLY A 238 15.29 -0.28 -11.89
C GLY A 238 15.30 -0.37 -13.42
N GLY A 239 14.53 0.46 -14.11
CA GLY A 239 14.60 0.51 -15.58
C GLY A 239 14.18 1.83 -16.19
N MET A 240 14.57 2.05 -17.43
CA MET A 240 14.23 3.25 -18.18
C MET A 240 14.20 2.93 -19.67
N ALA A 241 13.39 3.67 -20.40
CA ALA A 241 13.26 3.49 -21.83
C ALA A 241 13.06 4.84 -22.53
N CYS A 242 13.48 4.87 -23.80
CA CYS A 242 13.27 5.97 -24.73
C CYS A 242 12.39 5.49 -25.87
N PHE A 243 11.37 6.30 -26.19
CA PHE A 243 10.48 6.07 -27.32
C PHE A 243 10.43 7.29 -28.23
N SER A 244 10.17 7.09 -29.52
CA SER A 244 9.75 8.18 -30.41
C SER A 244 8.39 8.73 -29.95
N LEU A 245 8.00 9.94 -30.40
CA LEU A 245 6.64 10.45 -30.14
C LEU A 245 5.52 9.57 -30.73
N LYS A 246 5.84 8.70 -31.71
CA LYS A 246 4.92 7.71 -32.28
C LYS A 246 4.81 6.43 -31.43
N GLY A 247 5.65 6.32 -30.41
CA GLY A 247 5.71 5.18 -29.49
C GLY A 247 6.67 4.08 -29.95
N ASP A 248 7.56 4.32 -30.90
CA ASP A 248 8.54 3.30 -31.32
C ASP A 248 9.67 3.24 -30.30
N LEU A 249 10.04 2.03 -29.87
CA LEU A 249 11.14 1.84 -28.92
C LEU A 249 12.47 2.23 -29.60
N VAL A 250 13.18 3.19 -29.02
CA VAL A 250 14.53 3.58 -29.47
C VAL A 250 15.58 2.78 -28.70
N TRP A 251 15.45 2.74 -27.37
CA TRP A 251 16.30 1.93 -26.51
C TRP A 251 15.67 1.69 -25.14
N GLU A 252 16.08 0.62 -24.46
CA GLU A 252 15.76 0.34 -23.05
C GLU A 252 17.03 -0.02 -22.24
N ARG A 253 17.01 0.28 -20.95
CA ARG A 253 18.09 -0.03 -19.99
C ARG A 253 17.50 -0.42 -18.64
N THR A 254 18.17 -1.33 -17.94
CA THR A 254 17.86 -1.69 -16.56
C THR A 254 19.07 -1.47 -15.66
N TRP A 255 18.83 -1.16 -14.39
CA TRP A 255 19.87 -1.07 -13.36
C TRP A 255 19.37 -1.69 -12.07
N MET A 256 20.30 -2.07 -11.19
CA MET A 256 19.96 -2.48 -9.83
C MET A 256 19.66 -1.24 -8.98
N PRO A 257 18.41 -0.97 -8.59
CA PRO A 257 18.10 0.17 -7.74
C PRO A 257 18.63 -0.08 -6.33
N THR A 258 18.97 0.99 -5.63
CA THR A 258 19.41 0.89 -4.23
C THR A 258 18.20 0.57 -3.34
N VAL A 259 18.09 -0.68 -2.91
CA VAL A 259 17.03 -1.12 -1.99
C VAL A 259 17.45 -0.97 -0.53
N GLY A 260 16.61 -0.26 0.24
CA GLY A 260 16.74 -0.11 1.68
C GLY A 260 17.86 0.83 2.17
N ARG A 261 17.76 1.26 3.43
CA ARG A 261 18.92 1.75 4.17
C ARG A 261 19.85 0.56 4.41
N ARG A 262 20.99 0.47 3.70
CA ARG A 262 22.07 -0.42 4.15
C ARG A 262 22.44 0.00 5.57
N LEU A 263 22.40 -0.95 6.51
CA LEU A 263 22.91 -0.73 7.86
C LEU A 263 24.32 -0.16 7.75
N ILE A 264 24.55 0.91 8.49
CA ILE A 264 25.73 1.74 8.53
C ILE A 264 26.94 0.85 8.86
N ASN A 265 27.64 0.33 7.84
CA ASN A 265 29.03 -0.19 7.96
C ASN A 265 29.72 -0.50 6.63
N SER A 266 29.16 -0.12 5.49
CA SER A 266 29.89 -0.06 4.22
C SER A 266 29.88 1.37 3.73
N SER A 267 31.06 1.96 3.57
CA SER A 267 31.29 3.31 3.02
C SER A 267 30.56 3.49 1.68
N ILE A 268 29.39 4.12 1.71
CA ILE A 268 28.70 4.57 0.51
C ILE A 268 29.43 5.81 0.02
N ARG A 269 30.21 5.68 -1.05
CA ARG A 269 30.50 6.85 -1.91
C ARG A 269 29.28 7.05 -2.80
N CYS A 270 28.51 8.12 -2.58
CA CYS A 270 27.64 8.65 -3.62
C CYS A 270 28.53 8.95 -4.83
N CYS A 271 28.43 8.12 -5.87
CA CYS A 271 29.24 8.24 -7.07
C CYS A 271 28.27 8.55 -8.21
N LEU A 272 28.20 9.82 -8.60
CA LEU A 272 27.58 10.22 -9.85
C LEU A 272 28.48 9.71 -10.97
N LYS A 273 28.09 8.60 -11.60
CA LYS A 273 28.72 8.14 -12.83
C LYS A 273 27.90 8.68 -14.00
N ILE A 274 28.40 9.75 -14.61
CA ILE A 274 27.91 10.20 -15.91
C ILE A 274 28.57 9.28 -16.93
N LEU A 275 27.77 8.44 -17.58
CA LEU A 275 28.22 7.67 -18.74
C LEU A 275 27.99 8.56 -19.96
N PHE A 276 29.08 8.85 -20.68
CA PHE A 276 29.05 9.51 -21.99
C PHE A 276 28.63 8.51 -23.07
#